data_AF-A0A3L7S6Z5-F1
#
_entry.id   AF-A0A3L7S6Z5-F1
#
_cell.length_a   1.000
_cell.length_b   1.000
_cell.length_c   1.000
_cell.angle_alpha   90.00
_cell.angle_beta   90.00
_cell.angle_gamma   90.00
#
_symmetry.space_group_name_H-M   'P 1'
#
loop_
_entity.id
_entity.type
_entity.pdbx_description
1 polymer ?
#
loop_
_entity_poly.entity_id
_entity_poly.type
_entity_poly.pdbx_seq_one_letter_code
_entity_poly.pdbx_strand_id
1 'polypeptide(L)'
;MPAGNFILLSFAMLAASAATAVAQDGESGADGTVRAPVAEALQEPDALQKTVDGLVTDLASPAFPKRQKAVTQLLQLDAPAVALLETKLETATEPVAVQLRQVIPKLRKRLFDDRVAALERDPKPSDLTGMPDWDRFVKVTGNAEAAMPVYLEMLKTERALFADRMFSSSELSDHLEERSTRLRAACNGELEEEFPVASAAALMLVASDENVVLRRATSTNISESLQDSRFGKLISDGFHAGTIRALTSEWLKRPGIAADRPLLLSIEFQLPVGREIALRTLERHVYNQSAAYSLLCLGA
;
A
#
# COMPACT_ATOMS: atom_id res chain seq x y z
N MET A 1 -10.84 -47.40 9.06
CA MET A 1 -9.54 -46.72 9.29
C MET A 1 -8.76 -46.70 7.99
N PRO A 2 -8.59 -45.55 7.33
CA PRO A 2 -7.48 -45.32 6.42
C PRO A 2 -6.56 -44.22 6.95
N ALA A 3 -5.26 -44.44 6.77
CA ALA A 3 -4.16 -43.63 7.26
C ALA A 3 -4.09 -42.28 6.52
N GLY A 4 -3.92 -41.20 7.29
CA GLY A 4 -3.73 -39.84 6.79
C GLY A 4 -2.29 -39.62 6.32
N ASN A 5 -2.17 -39.10 5.10
CA ASN A 5 -0.94 -38.54 4.55
C ASN A 5 -0.64 -37.21 5.27
N PHE A 6 0.39 -37.21 6.11
CA PHE A 6 0.99 -35.98 6.65
C PHE A 6 1.96 -35.41 5.60
N ILE A 7 1.60 -34.28 5.01
CA ILE A 7 2.52 -33.46 4.21
C ILE A 7 3.20 -32.48 5.18
N LEU A 8 4.45 -32.79 5.52
CA LEU A 8 5.38 -31.89 6.21
C LEU A 8 5.89 -30.85 5.20
N LEU A 9 5.33 -29.64 5.23
CA LEU A 9 5.90 -28.48 4.54
C LEU A 9 7.10 -27.96 5.35
N SER A 10 8.26 -28.04 4.72
CA SER A 10 9.56 -27.68 5.28
C SER A 10 9.71 -26.16 5.37
N PHE A 11 9.94 -25.66 6.58
CA PHE A 11 10.44 -24.31 6.82
C PHE A 11 11.94 -24.25 6.45
N ALA A 12 12.28 -23.45 5.44
CA ALA A 12 13.67 -23.14 5.13
C ALA A 12 14.19 -22.08 6.13
N MET A 13 15.04 -22.55 7.05
CA MET A 13 15.82 -21.74 7.99
C MET A 13 16.97 -21.09 7.23
N LEU A 14 16.94 -19.76 7.05
CA LEU A 14 18.10 -19.00 6.55
C LEU A 14 18.94 -18.54 7.75
N ALA A 15 19.95 -19.31 8.10
CA ALA A 15 20.99 -18.92 9.04
C ALA A 15 22.10 -18.18 8.28
N ALA A 16 22.24 -16.86 8.49
CA ALA A 16 23.37 -16.09 8.00
C ALA A 16 24.39 -15.88 9.13
N SER A 17 25.62 -16.34 8.87
CA SER A 17 26.77 -16.24 9.76
C SER A 17 27.19 -14.80 10.01
N ALA A 18 27.45 -14.47 11.27
CA ALA A 18 28.22 -13.30 11.67
C ALA A 18 29.72 -13.62 11.51
N ALA A 19 30.40 -12.85 10.65
CA ALA A 19 31.86 -12.80 10.60
C ALA A 19 32.31 -11.38 10.95
N THR A 20 32.92 -11.28 12.13
CA THR A 20 33.57 -10.10 12.69
C THR A 20 34.83 -9.76 11.89
N ALA A 21 34.94 -8.55 11.36
CA ALA A 21 36.20 -8.02 10.85
C ALA A 21 36.45 -6.62 11.42
N VAL A 22 37.64 -6.50 11.97
CA VAL A 22 38.19 -5.42 12.79
C VAL A 22 38.63 -4.23 11.94
N ALA A 23 38.49 -3.04 12.51
CA ALA A 23 38.90 -1.73 11.99
C ALA A 23 40.43 -1.60 11.80
N GLN A 24 40.83 -0.81 10.80
CA GLN A 24 42.06 -0.01 10.86
C GLN A 24 41.86 1.36 10.18
N ASP A 25 42.28 2.38 10.92
CA ASP A 25 42.44 3.79 10.56
C ASP A 25 43.55 4.01 9.52
N GLY A 26 43.48 5.13 8.78
CA GLY A 26 44.66 5.74 8.16
C GLY A 26 44.43 6.74 7.02
N GLU A 27 44.60 8.03 7.36
CA GLU A 27 45.19 9.12 6.54
C GLU A 27 44.50 9.55 5.22
N SER A 28 43.88 10.74 5.14
CA SER A 28 44.49 12.09 5.04
C SER A 28 45.41 12.28 3.81
N GLY A 29 44.83 12.79 2.71
CA GLY A 29 45.57 13.29 1.56
C GLY A 29 44.70 14.24 0.73
N ALA A 30 45.01 15.54 0.82
CA ALA A 30 44.46 16.59 -0.02
C ALA A 30 45.11 16.54 -1.42
N ASP A 31 44.33 16.66 -2.49
CA ASP A 31 44.62 17.61 -3.58
C ASP A 31 43.41 17.77 -4.51
N GLY A 32 43.26 18.96 -5.06
CA GLY A 32 42.08 19.42 -5.76
C GLY A 32 41.92 18.88 -7.18
N THR A 33 40.67 18.84 -7.64
CA THR A 33 40.31 19.19 -9.01
C THR A 33 38.87 19.70 -9.01
N VAL A 34 38.73 21.02 -9.10
CA VAL A 34 37.49 21.70 -9.44
C VAL A 34 37.12 21.29 -10.87
N ARG A 35 36.02 20.56 -11.04
CA ARG A 35 35.41 20.33 -12.35
C ARG A 35 33.88 20.39 -12.25
N ALA A 36 33.36 21.60 -12.26
CA ALA A 36 32.10 21.90 -12.95
C ALA A 36 32.44 22.12 -14.44
N PRO A 37 31.57 21.80 -15.41
CA PRO A 37 30.12 21.83 -15.31
C PRO A 37 29.43 20.57 -15.88
N VAL A 38 28.51 19.97 -15.12
CA VAL A 38 27.48 19.08 -15.71
C VAL A 38 26.17 19.85 -15.71
N ALA A 39 26.07 20.77 -16.68
CA ALA A 39 24.82 21.38 -17.07
C ALA A 39 24.21 20.50 -18.18
N GLU A 40 23.75 19.31 -17.82
CA GLU A 40 23.21 18.33 -18.77
C GLU A 40 22.02 17.61 -18.13
N ALA A 41 20.91 18.33 -17.86
CA ALA A 41 19.63 17.72 -17.45
C ALA A 41 18.43 18.70 -17.47
N LEU A 42 18.36 19.66 -18.40
CA LEU A 42 17.24 20.63 -18.45
C LEU A 42 16.45 20.62 -19.77
N GLN A 43 16.65 19.62 -20.65
CA GLN A 43 15.90 19.49 -21.92
C GLN A 43 14.84 18.38 -21.94
N GLU A 44 14.64 17.64 -20.84
CA GLU A 44 13.83 16.41 -20.86
C GLU A 44 12.29 16.54 -20.88
N PRO A 45 11.64 17.55 -20.26
CA PRO A 45 10.17 17.56 -20.18
C PRO A 45 9.49 17.86 -21.54
N ASP A 46 10.08 18.74 -22.36
CA ASP A 46 9.50 19.12 -23.66
C ASP A 46 9.61 18.00 -24.70
N ALA A 47 10.68 17.19 -24.64
CA ALA A 47 10.86 16.03 -25.51
C ALA A 47 9.85 14.91 -25.21
N LEU A 48 9.62 14.63 -23.91
CA LEU A 48 8.61 13.65 -23.49
C LEU A 48 7.21 14.10 -23.90
N GLN A 49 6.89 15.39 -23.68
CA GLN A 49 5.61 15.97 -24.08
C GLN A 49 5.34 15.79 -25.59
N LYS A 50 6.32 16.15 -26.43
CA LYS A 50 6.24 15.95 -27.89
C LYS A 50 6.05 14.48 -28.28
N THR A 51 6.72 13.57 -27.57
CA THR A 51 6.58 12.13 -27.80
C THR A 51 5.17 11.65 -27.46
N VAL A 52 4.65 12.02 -26.29
CA VAL A 52 3.27 11.71 -25.88
C VAL A 52 2.27 12.28 -26.87
N ASP A 53 2.42 13.54 -27.29
CA ASP A 53 1.53 14.19 -28.24
C ASP A 53 1.51 13.51 -29.61
N GLY A 54 2.67 13.09 -30.11
CA GLY A 54 2.78 12.32 -31.34
C GLY A 54 2.06 10.97 -31.23
N LEU A 55 2.25 10.24 -30.12
CA LEU A 55 1.62 8.95 -29.91
C LEU A 55 0.10 9.06 -29.74
N VAL A 56 -0.39 10.07 -29.01
CA VAL A 56 -1.83 10.34 -28.87
C VAL A 56 -2.46 10.72 -30.21
N THR A 57 -1.75 11.50 -31.03
CA THR A 57 -2.18 11.80 -32.42
C THR A 57 -2.27 10.53 -33.26
N ASP A 58 -1.31 9.61 -33.10
CA ASP A 58 -1.28 8.35 -33.82
C ASP A 58 -2.40 7.37 -33.37
N LEU A 59 -2.91 7.47 -32.14
CA LEU A 59 -4.12 6.75 -31.70
C LEU A 59 -5.38 7.18 -32.47
N ALA A 60 -5.43 8.42 -32.96
CA ALA A 60 -6.52 8.94 -33.79
C ALA A 60 -6.39 8.54 -35.27
N SER A 61 -5.29 7.89 -35.67
CA SER A 61 -5.04 7.51 -37.07
C SER A 61 -6.15 6.60 -37.62
N PRO A 62 -6.60 6.79 -38.88
CA PRO A 62 -7.52 5.86 -39.53
C PRO A 62 -6.88 4.49 -39.77
N ALA A 63 -5.56 4.43 -39.94
CA ALA A 63 -4.82 3.19 -40.16
C ALA A 63 -4.65 2.40 -38.85
N PHE A 64 -5.28 1.22 -38.79
CA PHE A 64 -5.19 0.29 -37.65
C PHE A 64 -3.73 -0.04 -37.23
N PRO A 65 -2.79 -0.35 -38.15
CA PRO A 65 -1.41 -0.63 -37.76
C PRO A 65 -0.73 0.52 -37.02
N LYS A 66 -1.07 1.76 -37.38
CA LYS A 66 -0.51 2.97 -36.75
C LYS A 66 -1.02 3.11 -35.31
N ARG A 67 -2.31 2.87 -35.08
CA ARG A 67 -2.91 2.85 -33.73
C ARG A 67 -2.29 1.76 -32.85
N GLN A 68 -2.16 0.55 -33.38
CA GLN A 68 -1.58 -0.59 -32.64
C GLN A 68 -0.12 -0.32 -32.23
N LYS A 69 0.66 0.29 -33.14
CA LYS A 69 2.03 0.70 -32.85
C LYS A 69 2.08 1.77 -31.76
N ALA A 70 1.21 2.79 -31.84
CA ALA A 70 1.12 3.83 -30.82
C ALA A 70 0.77 3.26 -29.44
N VAL A 71 -0.21 2.35 -29.33
CA VAL A 71 -0.54 1.65 -28.08
C VAL A 71 0.69 0.92 -27.51
N THR A 72 1.43 0.21 -28.35
CA THR A 72 2.63 -0.52 -27.93
C THR A 72 3.70 0.42 -27.40
N GLN A 73 3.93 1.54 -28.08
CA GLN A 73 4.91 2.54 -27.67
C GLN A 73 4.50 3.28 -26.39
N LEU A 74 3.20 3.60 -26.23
CA LEU A 74 2.68 4.20 -25.00
C LEU A 74 2.89 3.30 -23.78
N LEU A 75 2.73 1.98 -23.94
CA LEU A 75 2.96 1.01 -22.86
C LEU A 75 4.45 0.87 -22.48
N GLN A 76 5.37 1.41 -23.28
CA GLN A 76 6.81 1.39 -22.99
C GLN A 76 7.29 2.68 -22.29
N LEU A 77 6.47 3.71 -22.19
CA LEU A 77 6.86 4.99 -21.59
C LEU A 77 7.08 4.90 -20.07
N ASP A 78 7.93 5.75 -19.53
CA ASP A 78 8.24 5.77 -18.09
C ASP A 78 7.19 6.52 -17.25
N ALA A 79 7.34 6.47 -15.91
CA ALA A 79 6.38 7.01 -14.95
C ALA A 79 5.92 8.46 -15.19
N PRO A 80 6.78 9.41 -15.59
CA PRO A 80 6.33 10.78 -15.86
C PRO A 80 5.29 10.89 -16.99
N ALA A 81 5.23 9.92 -17.91
CA ALA A 81 4.26 9.93 -19.00
C ALA A 81 2.83 9.69 -18.54
N VAL A 82 2.61 9.08 -17.37
CA VAL A 82 1.25 8.80 -16.85
C VAL A 82 0.48 10.09 -16.65
N ALA A 83 1.07 11.08 -15.96
CA ALA A 83 0.43 12.37 -15.70
C ALA A 83 0.11 13.14 -17.00
N LEU A 84 0.99 13.04 -18.00
CA LEU A 84 0.76 13.64 -19.31
C LEU A 84 -0.42 12.97 -20.03
N LEU A 85 -0.50 11.64 -20.00
CA LEU A 85 -1.58 10.89 -20.62
C LEU A 85 -2.93 11.15 -19.94
N GLU A 86 -2.96 11.32 -18.62
CA GLU A 86 -4.17 11.73 -17.89
C GLU A 86 -4.64 13.13 -18.30
N THR A 87 -3.72 14.09 -18.38
CA THR A 87 -4.04 15.44 -18.88
C THR A 87 -4.59 15.39 -20.31
N LYS A 88 -4.05 14.50 -21.15
CA LYS A 88 -4.57 14.29 -22.52
C LYS A 88 -5.92 13.61 -22.53
N LEU A 89 -6.19 12.69 -21.61
CA LEU A 89 -7.48 12.01 -21.51
C LEU A 89 -8.62 13.00 -21.24
N GLU A 90 -8.39 14.04 -20.43
CA GLU A 90 -9.39 15.08 -20.12
C GLU A 90 -9.82 15.90 -21.34
N THR A 91 -8.97 16.01 -22.36
CA THR A 91 -9.19 16.85 -23.55
C THR A 91 -9.32 16.05 -24.85
N ALA A 92 -9.17 14.73 -24.79
CA ALA A 92 -9.21 13.84 -25.94
C ALA A 92 -10.62 13.68 -26.51
N THR A 93 -10.71 13.45 -27.82
CA THR A 93 -11.97 13.04 -28.47
C THR A 93 -12.36 11.62 -28.04
N GLU A 94 -13.66 11.30 -28.06
CA GLU A 94 -14.17 10.04 -27.50
C GLU A 94 -13.45 8.77 -28.00
N PRO A 95 -13.16 8.58 -29.31
CA PRO A 95 -12.44 7.39 -29.78
C PRO A 95 -11.03 7.25 -29.19
N VAL A 96 -10.33 8.38 -28.98
CA VAL A 96 -8.99 8.42 -28.38
C VAL A 96 -9.10 8.25 -26.87
N ALA A 97 -10.06 8.91 -26.23
CA ALA A 97 -10.32 8.82 -24.79
C ALA A 97 -10.62 7.38 -24.35
N VAL A 98 -11.39 6.62 -25.14
CA VAL A 98 -11.64 5.18 -24.89
C VAL A 98 -10.33 4.38 -24.93
N GLN A 99 -9.44 4.65 -25.89
CA GLN A 99 -8.15 3.96 -25.96
C GLN A 99 -7.24 4.36 -24.79
N LEU A 100 -7.18 5.65 -24.43
CA LEU A 100 -6.39 6.12 -23.29
C LEU A 100 -6.89 5.51 -21.98
N ARG A 101 -8.22 5.41 -21.76
CA ARG A 101 -8.82 4.70 -20.61
C ARG A 101 -8.41 3.23 -20.53
N GLN A 102 -8.06 2.59 -21.64
CA GLN A 102 -7.57 1.20 -21.66
C GLN A 102 -6.05 1.10 -21.48
N VAL A 103 -5.29 2.09 -21.97
CA VAL A 103 -3.82 2.08 -21.96
C VAL A 103 -3.26 2.54 -20.61
N ILE A 104 -3.82 3.61 -20.03
CA ILE A 104 -3.30 4.21 -18.79
C ILE A 104 -3.25 3.18 -17.64
N PRO A 105 -4.32 2.42 -17.32
CA PRO A 105 -4.27 1.44 -16.24
C PRO A 105 -3.22 0.33 -16.48
N LYS A 106 -3.04 -0.10 -17.73
CA LYS A 106 -2.03 -1.11 -18.10
C LYS A 106 -0.61 -0.57 -17.93
N LEU A 107 -0.39 0.69 -18.33
CA LEU A 107 0.90 1.36 -18.16
C LEU A 107 1.24 1.50 -16.67
N ARG A 108 0.31 2.00 -15.85
CA ARG A 108 0.47 2.11 -14.38
C ARG A 108 0.81 0.77 -13.76
N LYS A 109 0.05 -0.27 -14.09
CA LYS A 109 0.28 -1.63 -13.59
C LYS A 109 1.69 -2.11 -13.92
N ARG A 110 2.11 -2.00 -15.18
CA ARG A 110 3.46 -2.40 -15.61
C ARG A 110 4.53 -1.65 -14.83
N LEU A 111 4.44 -0.32 -14.76
CA LEU A 111 5.43 0.51 -14.07
C LEU A 111 5.53 0.17 -12.58
N PHE A 112 4.39 -0.08 -11.93
CA PHE A 112 4.36 -0.51 -10.54
C PHE A 112 4.96 -1.92 -10.37
N ASP A 113 4.57 -2.88 -11.22
CA ASP A 113 5.11 -4.24 -11.21
C ASP A 113 6.64 -4.24 -11.44
N ASP A 114 7.15 -3.40 -12.34
CA ASP A 114 8.58 -3.25 -12.62
C ASP A 114 9.34 -2.74 -11.38
N ARG A 115 8.77 -1.78 -10.62
CA ARG A 115 9.35 -1.29 -9.37
C ARG A 115 9.32 -2.34 -8.25
N VAL A 116 8.20 -3.04 -8.08
CA VAL A 116 8.10 -4.13 -7.10
C VAL A 116 9.08 -5.24 -7.43
N ALA A 117 9.20 -5.64 -8.70
CA ALA A 117 10.14 -6.67 -9.12
C ALA A 117 11.60 -6.24 -8.92
N ALA A 118 11.93 -4.94 -9.03
CA ALA A 118 13.25 -4.43 -8.69
C ALA A 118 13.54 -4.56 -7.19
N LEU A 119 12.58 -4.16 -6.35
CA LEU A 119 12.68 -4.28 -4.88
C LEU A 119 12.84 -5.73 -4.40
N GLU A 120 12.18 -6.68 -5.06
CA GLU A 120 12.26 -8.09 -4.70
C GLU A 120 13.65 -8.71 -4.91
N ARG A 121 14.44 -8.18 -5.85
CA ARG A 121 15.76 -8.74 -6.18
C ARG A 121 16.83 -8.33 -5.18
N ASP A 122 16.77 -7.10 -4.68
CA ASP A 122 17.75 -6.53 -3.75
C ASP A 122 17.05 -5.51 -2.82
N PRO A 123 16.33 -5.98 -1.79
CA PRO A 123 15.51 -5.11 -0.96
C PRO A 123 16.38 -4.23 -0.06
N LYS A 124 16.44 -2.93 -0.39
CA LYS A 124 17.07 -1.91 0.46
C LYS A 124 16.04 -0.88 0.91
N PRO A 125 16.11 -0.40 2.18
CA PRO A 125 15.23 0.66 2.65
C PRO A 125 15.27 1.94 1.79
N SER A 126 16.42 2.26 1.18
CA SER A 126 16.58 3.39 0.25
C SER A 126 15.68 3.28 -0.98
N ASP A 127 15.45 2.07 -1.47
CA ASP A 127 14.76 1.81 -2.73
C ASP A 127 13.23 1.90 -2.56
N LEU A 128 12.75 1.86 -1.32
CA LEU A 128 11.36 2.10 -0.95
C LEU A 128 11.01 3.59 -0.93
N THR A 129 12.00 4.48 -1.06
CA THR A 129 11.76 5.92 -1.18
C THR A 129 10.89 6.20 -2.42
N GLY A 130 9.77 6.88 -2.21
CA GLY A 130 8.79 7.15 -3.26
C GLY A 130 7.93 5.94 -3.65
N MET A 131 7.91 4.87 -2.83
CA MET A 131 6.85 3.86 -2.88
C MET A 131 5.60 4.36 -2.15
N PRO A 132 4.39 3.97 -2.60
CA PRO A 132 3.13 4.49 -2.09
C PRO A 132 2.92 4.19 -0.60
N ASP A 133 2.76 5.24 0.20
CA ASP A 133 2.56 5.17 1.65
C ASP A 133 3.74 4.60 2.47
N TRP A 134 4.94 4.46 1.89
CA TRP A 134 6.12 3.95 2.63
C TRP A 134 6.47 4.82 3.85
N ASP A 135 6.63 6.13 3.65
CA ASP A 135 6.98 7.05 4.74
C ASP A 135 5.92 7.05 5.85
N ARG A 136 4.65 6.95 5.44
CA ARG A 136 3.52 6.86 6.37
C ARG A 136 3.56 5.53 7.13
N PHE A 137 3.81 4.42 6.45
CA PHE A 137 3.94 3.10 7.07
C PHE A 137 5.09 3.07 8.09
N VAL A 138 6.26 3.62 7.75
CA VAL A 138 7.39 3.73 8.68
C VAL A 138 7.04 4.60 9.89
N LYS A 139 6.39 5.75 9.68
CA LYS A 139 5.94 6.64 10.76
C LYS A 139 5.00 5.93 11.74
N VAL A 140 4.10 5.09 11.21
CA VAL A 140 3.11 4.37 12.01
C VAL A 140 3.75 3.22 12.79
N THR A 141 4.64 2.47 12.15
CA THR A 141 5.23 1.25 12.72
C THR A 141 6.46 1.50 13.57
N GLY A 142 7.15 2.64 13.37
CA GLY A 142 8.29 3.08 14.16
C GLY A 142 9.61 2.37 13.88
N ASN A 143 9.64 1.34 13.03
CA ASN A 143 10.86 0.60 12.67
C ASN A 143 10.85 0.21 11.19
N ALA A 144 11.60 0.96 10.38
CA ALA A 144 11.67 0.74 8.92
C ALA A 144 12.22 -0.65 8.55
N GLU A 145 13.30 -1.10 9.21
CA GLU A 145 13.97 -2.35 8.86
C GLU A 145 13.09 -3.58 9.19
N ALA A 146 12.51 -3.61 10.39
CA ALA A 146 11.66 -4.74 10.81
C ALA A 146 10.32 -4.78 10.07
N ALA A 147 9.82 -3.63 9.60
CA ALA A 147 8.53 -3.52 8.95
C ALA A 147 8.61 -3.68 7.42
N MET A 148 9.81 -3.58 6.82
CA MET A 148 10.02 -3.73 5.38
C MET A 148 9.47 -5.05 4.80
N PRO A 149 9.70 -6.24 5.41
CA PRO A 149 9.15 -7.49 4.87
C PRO A 149 7.62 -7.47 4.78
N VAL A 150 6.95 -6.93 5.81
CA VAL A 150 5.49 -6.82 5.85
C VAL A 150 4.99 -5.88 4.75
N TYR A 151 5.67 -4.75 4.55
CA TYR A 151 5.31 -3.80 3.51
C TYR A 151 5.50 -4.37 2.10
N LEU A 152 6.59 -5.12 1.86
CA LEU A 152 6.80 -5.81 0.59
C LEU A 152 5.70 -6.86 0.33
N GLU A 153 5.28 -7.62 1.34
CA GLU A 153 4.14 -8.52 1.19
C GLU A 153 2.83 -7.79 0.88
N MET A 154 2.58 -6.63 1.49
CA MET A 154 1.43 -5.78 1.20
C MET A 154 1.45 -5.33 -0.26
N LEU A 155 2.59 -4.86 -0.78
CA LEU A 155 2.75 -4.44 -2.18
C LEU A 155 2.49 -5.60 -3.15
N LYS A 156 3.00 -6.80 -2.84
CA LYS A 156 2.83 -8.00 -3.68
C LYS A 156 1.38 -8.49 -3.69
N THR A 157 0.72 -8.44 -2.54
CA THR A 157 -0.63 -8.94 -2.36
C THR A 157 -1.67 -7.98 -2.93
N GLU A 158 -1.50 -6.68 -2.72
CA GLU A 158 -2.46 -5.63 -3.13
C GLU A 158 -1.91 -4.72 -4.24
N ARG A 159 -1.33 -5.32 -5.29
CA ARG A 159 -0.65 -4.59 -6.37
C ARG A 159 -1.49 -3.51 -7.02
N ALA A 160 -2.74 -3.83 -7.37
CA ALA A 160 -3.63 -2.89 -8.03
C ALA A 160 -3.90 -1.67 -7.13
N LEU A 161 -4.17 -1.90 -5.85
CA LEU A 161 -4.46 -0.86 -4.87
C LEU A 161 -3.26 0.10 -4.70
N PHE A 162 -2.06 -0.45 -4.57
CA PHE A 162 -0.85 0.37 -4.44
C PHE A 162 -0.43 1.05 -5.74
N ALA A 163 -0.70 0.45 -6.90
CA ALA A 163 -0.52 1.11 -8.19
C ALA A 163 -1.45 2.33 -8.31
N ASP A 164 -2.73 2.18 -7.98
CA ASP A 164 -3.67 3.30 -7.97
C ASP A 164 -3.24 4.40 -7.02
N ARG A 165 -2.74 4.02 -5.85
CA ARG A 165 -2.21 4.96 -4.87
C ARG A 165 -0.99 5.72 -5.38
N MET A 166 -0.05 5.02 -6.01
CA MET A 166 1.18 5.61 -6.55
C MET A 166 0.89 6.63 -7.66
N PHE A 167 -0.14 6.38 -8.47
CA PHE A 167 -0.50 7.23 -9.61
C PHE A 167 -1.77 8.07 -9.36
N SER A 168 -2.21 8.22 -8.10
CA SER A 168 -3.39 9.02 -7.73
C SER A 168 -4.65 8.72 -8.55
N SER A 169 -4.88 7.44 -8.85
CA SER A 169 -6.00 6.99 -9.68
C SER A 169 -7.35 7.30 -9.03
N SER A 170 -8.30 7.81 -9.83
CA SER A 170 -9.69 8.02 -9.40
C SER A 170 -10.42 6.71 -9.06
N GLU A 171 -9.88 5.56 -9.49
CA GLU A 171 -10.45 4.23 -9.26
C GLU A 171 -10.08 3.65 -7.87
N LEU A 172 -9.22 4.34 -7.11
CA LEU A 172 -8.72 3.87 -5.81
C LEU A 172 -9.84 3.46 -4.85
N SER A 173 -10.88 4.29 -4.70
CA SER A 173 -11.99 4.01 -3.79
C SER A 173 -12.80 2.78 -4.19
N ASP A 174 -12.92 2.52 -5.50
CA ASP A 174 -13.71 1.40 -6.05
C ASP A 174 -12.95 0.09 -5.84
N HIS A 175 -11.65 0.07 -6.17
CA HIS A 175 -10.79 -1.07 -5.90
C HIS A 175 -10.67 -1.35 -4.39
N LEU A 176 -10.59 -0.31 -3.55
CA LEU A 176 -10.56 -0.48 -2.10
C LEU A 176 -11.84 -1.13 -1.56
N GLU A 177 -13.03 -0.73 -2.05
CA GLU A 177 -14.29 -1.38 -1.71
C GLU A 177 -14.32 -2.85 -2.16
N GLU A 178 -13.95 -3.13 -3.40
CA GLU A 178 -13.90 -4.49 -3.94
C GLU A 178 -12.97 -5.39 -3.11
N ARG A 179 -11.75 -4.92 -2.83
CA ARG A 179 -10.77 -5.66 -2.05
C ARG A 179 -11.23 -5.87 -0.61
N SER A 180 -11.84 -4.88 0.03
CA SER A 180 -12.43 -5.04 1.37
C SER A 180 -13.55 -6.08 1.40
N THR A 181 -14.37 -6.15 0.34
CA THR A 181 -15.44 -7.15 0.22
C THR A 181 -14.86 -8.56 0.12
N ARG A 182 -13.80 -8.73 -0.67
CA ARG A 182 -13.08 -10.01 -0.78
C ARG A 182 -12.38 -10.39 0.52
N LEU A 183 -11.77 -9.43 1.23
CA LEU A 183 -11.18 -9.67 2.55
C LEU A 183 -12.24 -10.19 3.52
N ARG A 184 -13.41 -9.53 3.60
CA ARG A 184 -14.51 -9.98 4.45
C ARG A 184 -15.00 -11.38 4.09
N ALA A 185 -15.10 -11.69 2.79
CA ALA A 185 -15.51 -13.01 2.33
C ALA A 185 -14.52 -14.12 2.75
N ALA A 186 -13.22 -13.82 2.80
CA ALA A 186 -12.18 -14.72 3.30
C ALA A 186 -12.20 -14.87 4.85
N CYS A 187 -12.95 -14.02 5.55
CA CYS A 187 -13.16 -14.08 6.99
C CYS A 187 -14.48 -14.80 7.35
N ASN A 188 -14.78 -15.91 6.68
CA ASN A 188 -16.00 -16.70 6.88
C ASN A 188 -15.96 -17.60 8.15
N GLY A 189 -14.84 -17.62 8.88
CA GLY A 189 -14.65 -18.43 10.09
C GLY A 189 -14.20 -19.88 9.84
N GLU A 190 -13.86 -20.25 8.60
CA GLU A 190 -13.24 -21.55 8.32
C GLU A 190 -11.83 -21.59 8.90
N LEU A 191 -11.64 -22.47 9.90
CA LEU A 191 -10.41 -22.55 10.69
C LEU A 191 -9.21 -23.12 9.91
N GLU A 192 -9.45 -23.75 8.77
CA GLU A 192 -8.42 -24.40 7.96
C GLU A 192 -7.66 -23.42 7.05
N GLU A 193 -8.24 -22.25 6.75
CA GLU A 193 -7.57 -21.23 5.93
C GLU A 193 -6.77 -20.25 6.81
N GLU A 194 -5.62 -19.81 6.29
CA GLU A 194 -4.84 -18.75 6.92
C GLU A 194 -5.54 -17.39 6.76
N PHE A 195 -5.43 -16.54 7.78
CA PHE A 195 -5.96 -15.18 7.69
C PHE A 195 -5.11 -14.36 6.73
N PRO A 196 -5.70 -13.60 5.78
CA PRO A 196 -4.97 -12.85 4.76
C PRO A 196 -4.32 -11.57 5.35
N VAL A 197 -3.26 -11.74 6.13
CA VAL A 197 -2.58 -10.68 6.91
C VAL A 197 -2.16 -9.50 6.04
N ALA A 198 -1.48 -9.77 4.93
CA ALA A 198 -0.95 -8.74 4.04
C ALA A 198 -2.07 -7.88 3.43
N SER A 199 -3.18 -8.50 3.00
CA SER A 199 -4.37 -7.79 2.51
C SER A 199 -5.01 -6.93 3.60
N ALA A 200 -5.22 -7.47 4.80
CA ALA A 200 -5.79 -6.71 5.92
C ALA A 200 -4.91 -5.51 6.30
N ALA A 201 -3.60 -5.71 6.39
CA ALA A 201 -2.63 -4.65 6.67
C ALA A 201 -2.62 -3.56 5.58
N ALA A 202 -2.62 -3.95 4.30
CA ALA A 202 -2.68 -3.03 3.16
C ALA A 202 -3.96 -2.20 3.18
N LEU A 203 -5.12 -2.84 3.38
CA LEU A 203 -6.40 -2.16 3.43
C LEU A 203 -6.48 -1.21 4.63
N MET A 204 -6.01 -1.60 5.81
CA MET A 204 -5.94 -0.70 6.97
C MET A 204 -4.99 0.47 6.73
N LEU A 205 -3.83 0.24 6.11
CA LEU A 205 -2.88 1.32 5.77
C LEU A 205 -3.54 2.32 4.81
N VAL A 206 -3.99 1.87 3.63
CA VAL A 206 -4.57 2.78 2.63
C VAL A 206 -5.84 3.45 3.15
N ALA A 207 -6.72 2.67 3.78
CA ALA A 207 -8.00 3.17 4.29
C ALA A 207 -7.85 4.01 5.57
N SER A 208 -6.69 4.13 6.19
CA SER A 208 -6.53 5.05 7.35
C SER A 208 -6.09 6.46 6.94
N ASP A 209 -5.76 6.71 5.67
CA ASP A 209 -5.49 8.06 5.18
C ASP A 209 -6.79 8.86 5.00
N GLU A 210 -6.90 10.00 5.70
CA GLU A 210 -8.05 10.90 5.65
C GLU A 210 -8.32 11.47 4.25
N ASN A 211 -7.30 11.54 3.39
CA ASN A 211 -7.45 12.00 2.01
C ASN A 211 -8.11 10.96 1.09
N VAL A 212 -8.17 9.69 1.51
CA VAL A 212 -8.84 8.64 0.75
C VAL A 212 -10.33 8.67 1.06
N VAL A 213 -11.17 8.86 0.04
CA VAL A 213 -12.63 8.80 0.19
C VAL A 213 -13.03 7.35 0.44
N LEU A 214 -13.61 7.08 1.62
CA LEU A 214 -14.14 5.76 1.95
C LEU A 214 -15.63 5.68 1.72
N ARG A 215 -16.03 4.60 1.06
CA ARG A 215 -17.41 4.15 1.03
C ARG A 215 -17.75 3.46 2.36
N ARG A 216 -19.00 3.56 2.79
CA ARG A 216 -19.46 2.97 4.07
C ARG A 216 -19.28 1.45 4.13
N ALA A 217 -19.41 0.77 2.98
CA ALA A 217 -19.19 -0.66 2.87
C ALA A 217 -17.73 -1.02 3.21
N THR A 218 -16.76 -0.26 2.69
CA THR A 218 -15.33 -0.47 2.94
C THR A 218 -15.00 -0.47 4.44
N SER A 219 -15.44 0.55 5.18
CA SER A 219 -15.19 0.61 6.62
C SER A 219 -15.86 -0.53 7.39
N THR A 220 -17.05 -0.94 6.96
CA THR A 220 -17.79 -2.03 7.57
C THR A 220 -17.06 -3.36 7.36
N ASN A 221 -16.64 -3.63 6.12
CA ASN A 221 -15.95 -4.84 5.73
C ASN A 221 -14.62 -5.00 6.46
N ILE A 222 -13.78 -3.95 6.47
CA ILE A 222 -12.49 -3.99 7.20
C ILE A 222 -12.75 -4.26 8.68
N SER A 223 -13.69 -3.53 9.31
CA SER A 223 -13.95 -3.68 10.75
C SER A 223 -14.48 -5.06 11.14
N GLU A 224 -15.28 -5.70 10.27
CA GLU A 224 -15.79 -7.05 10.53
C GLU A 224 -14.71 -8.11 10.37
N SER A 225 -13.78 -7.94 9.42
CA SER A 225 -12.61 -8.83 9.31
C SER A 225 -11.73 -8.82 10.56
N LEU A 226 -11.70 -7.73 11.33
CA LEU A 226 -10.95 -7.67 12.59
C LEU A 226 -11.59 -8.49 13.73
N GLN A 227 -12.84 -8.93 13.55
CA GLN A 227 -13.54 -9.80 14.51
C GLN A 227 -13.24 -11.29 14.28
N ASP A 228 -12.49 -11.63 13.24
CA ASP A 228 -12.07 -13.00 12.97
C ASP A 228 -11.12 -13.47 14.08
N SER A 229 -11.39 -14.65 14.66
CA SER A 229 -10.56 -15.20 15.73
C SER A 229 -9.09 -15.39 15.36
N ARG A 230 -8.79 -15.60 14.06
CA ARG A 230 -7.43 -15.70 13.54
C ARG A 230 -6.70 -14.36 13.61
N PHE A 231 -7.41 -13.25 13.39
CA PHE A 231 -6.86 -11.91 13.58
C PHE A 231 -6.45 -11.67 15.03
N GLY A 232 -7.26 -12.11 15.99
CA GLY A 232 -6.95 -12.02 17.42
C GLY A 232 -5.64 -12.72 17.81
N LYS A 233 -5.36 -13.89 17.20
CA LYS A 233 -4.07 -14.58 17.39
C LYS A 233 -2.90 -13.81 16.77
N LEU A 234 -3.09 -13.22 15.59
CA LEU A 234 -2.06 -12.46 14.89
C LEU A 234 -1.65 -11.19 15.64
N ILE A 235 -2.62 -10.47 16.20
CA ILE A 235 -2.37 -9.20 16.91
C ILE A 235 -1.79 -9.43 18.32
N SER A 236 -1.97 -10.62 18.90
CA SER A 236 -1.47 -10.98 20.24
C SER A 236 -0.12 -11.68 20.17
N ASP A 237 -0.01 -12.73 19.36
CA ASP A 237 1.12 -13.67 19.37
C ASP A 237 1.86 -13.75 18.02
N GLY A 238 1.41 -13.01 17.01
CA GLY A 238 1.99 -13.05 15.67
C GLY A 238 3.41 -12.49 15.63
N PHE A 239 4.24 -13.03 14.73
CA PHE A 239 5.62 -12.56 14.51
C PHE A 239 5.69 -11.05 14.19
N HIS A 240 4.66 -10.51 13.53
CA HIS A 240 4.53 -9.09 13.21
C HIS A 240 3.47 -8.36 14.06
N ALA A 241 3.14 -8.86 15.25
CA ALA A 241 2.08 -8.32 16.10
C ALA A 241 2.23 -6.80 16.35
N GLY A 242 3.45 -6.30 16.61
CA GLY A 242 3.70 -4.87 16.80
C GLY A 242 3.28 -4.02 15.60
N THR A 243 3.68 -4.43 14.40
CA THR A 243 3.31 -3.78 13.12
C THR A 243 1.80 -3.81 12.90
N ILE A 244 1.16 -4.96 13.11
CA ILE A 244 -0.29 -5.10 12.93
C ILE A 244 -1.07 -4.27 13.96
N ARG A 245 -0.63 -4.23 15.23
CA ARG A 245 -1.21 -3.37 16.28
C ARG A 245 -1.12 -1.89 15.91
N ALA A 246 0.01 -1.46 15.35
CA ALA A 246 0.21 -0.08 14.92
C ALA A 246 -0.74 0.30 13.77
N LEU A 247 -0.80 -0.52 12.71
CA LEU A 247 -1.72 -0.29 11.59
C LEU A 247 -3.19 -0.33 12.01
N THR A 248 -3.55 -1.27 12.87
CA THR A 248 -4.89 -1.37 13.44
C THR A 248 -5.22 -0.11 14.22
N SER A 249 -4.30 0.36 15.05
CA SER A 249 -4.50 1.59 15.83
C SER A 249 -4.76 2.80 14.94
N GLU A 250 -4.01 2.96 13.84
CA GLU A 250 -4.25 4.04 12.87
C GLU A 250 -5.59 3.92 12.16
N TRP A 251 -5.99 2.70 11.78
CA TRP A 251 -7.32 2.46 11.24
C TRP A 251 -8.43 2.86 12.23
N LEU A 252 -8.30 2.49 13.50
CA LEU A 252 -9.29 2.78 14.54
C LEU A 252 -9.42 4.29 14.84
N LYS A 253 -8.38 5.10 14.61
CA LYS A 253 -8.43 6.57 14.77
C LYS A 253 -9.30 7.26 13.74
N ARG A 254 -9.57 6.61 12.60
CA ARG A 254 -10.20 7.23 11.45
C ARG A 254 -11.59 7.79 11.81
N PRO A 255 -11.87 9.07 11.50
CA PRO A 255 -13.20 9.63 11.70
C PRO A 255 -14.24 8.95 10.81
N GLY A 256 -15.46 8.80 11.33
CA GLY A 256 -16.59 8.18 10.61
C GLY A 256 -16.80 6.70 10.90
N ILE A 257 -15.85 6.05 11.58
CA ILE A 257 -16.06 4.71 12.16
C ILE A 257 -16.84 4.87 13.47
N ALA A 258 -17.89 4.07 13.68
CA ALA A 258 -18.65 4.06 14.93
C ALA A 258 -17.74 3.60 16.09
N ALA A 259 -17.71 4.36 17.19
CA ALA A 259 -16.72 4.21 18.26
C ALA A 259 -16.81 2.87 19.02
N ASP A 260 -17.96 2.18 19.03
CA ASP A 260 -18.17 0.96 19.81
C ASP A 260 -17.16 -0.15 19.47
N ARG A 261 -16.99 -0.46 18.18
CA ARG A 261 -16.09 -1.53 17.71
C ARG A 261 -14.61 -1.20 18.00
N PRO A 262 -14.09 0.00 17.66
CA PRO A 262 -12.75 0.41 18.07
C PRO A 262 -12.47 0.33 19.57
N LEU A 263 -13.43 0.75 20.42
CA LEU A 263 -13.27 0.70 21.87
C LEU A 263 -13.18 -0.76 22.37
N LEU A 264 -14.09 -1.63 21.90
CA LEU A 264 -14.07 -3.06 22.25
C LEU A 264 -12.76 -3.74 21.84
N LEU A 265 -12.32 -3.56 20.59
CA LEU A 265 -11.03 -4.08 20.10
C LEU A 265 -9.84 -3.55 20.92
N SER A 266 -9.91 -2.28 21.31
CA SER A 266 -8.84 -1.67 22.12
C SER A 266 -8.79 -2.24 23.53
N ILE A 267 -9.93 -2.56 24.15
CA ILE A 267 -9.98 -3.25 25.45
C ILE A 267 -9.43 -4.67 25.31
N GLU A 268 -9.96 -5.43 24.35
CA GLU A 268 -9.62 -6.83 24.12
C GLU A 268 -8.11 -7.02 23.90
N PHE A 269 -7.51 -6.20 23.05
CA PHE A 269 -6.10 -6.30 22.70
C PHE A 269 -5.21 -5.31 23.46
N GLN A 270 -5.73 -4.55 24.42
CA GLN A 270 -5.00 -3.53 25.18
C GLN A 270 -4.28 -2.51 24.25
N LEU A 271 -5.01 -1.97 23.27
CA LEU A 271 -4.47 -0.98 22.35
C LEU A 271 -4.52 0.43 22.99
N PRO A 272 -3.41 1.19 23.02
CA PRO A 272 -3.38 2.51 23.67
C PRO A 272 -4.29 3.54 22.99
N VAL A 273 -4.64 3.31 21.70
CA VAL A 273 -5.57 4.15 20.94
C VAL A 273 -6.97 4.19 21.55
N GLY A 274 -7.37 3.16 22.30
CA GLY A 274 -8.68 3.11 22.96
C GLY A 274 -8.92 4.32 23.87
N ARG A 275 -7.88 4.78 24.57
CA ARG A 275 -7.95 5.98 25.42
C ARG A 275 -8.24 7.24 24.62
N GLU A 276 -7.58 7.42 23.47
CA GLU A 276 -7.80 8.58 22.59
C GLU A 276 -9.23 8.60 22.05
N ILE A 277 -9.71 7.45 21.59
CA ILE A 277 -11.08 7.30 21.05
C ILE A 277 -12.11 7.51 22.16
N ALA A 278 -11.85 7.01 23.37
CA ALA A 278 -12.73 7.17 24.52
C ALA A 278 -12.90 8.65 24.91
N LEU A 279 -11.80 9.40 24.99
CA LEU A 279 -11.85 10.84 25.28
C LEU A 279 -12.64 11.59 24.22
N ARG A 280 -12.33 11.36 22.93
CA ARG A 280 -13.04 11.98 21.80
C ARG A 280 -14.53 11.66 21.80
N THR A 281 -14.92 10.46 22.24
CA THR A 281 -16.31 10.02 22.30
C THR A 281 -17.06 10.73 23.43
N LEU A 282 -16.45 10.85 24.62
CA LEU A 282 -17.04 11.53 25.77
C LEU A 282 -17.18 13.05 25.53
N GLU A 283 -16.21 13.69 24.87
CA GLU A 283 -16.25 15.11 24.51
C GLU A 283 -17.43 15.47 23.59
N ARG A 284 -17.94 14.50 22.81
CA ARG A 284 -19.11 14.71 21.94
C ARG A 284 -20.44 14.69 22.69
N HIS A 285 -20.43 14.49 24.01
CA HIS A 285 -21.61 14.49 24.89
C HIS A 285 -22.72 13.51 24.46
N VAL A 286 -22.35 12.42 23.78
CA VAL A 286 -23.30 11.37 23.38
C VAL A 286 -23.37 10.33 24.50
N TYR A 287 -24.43 10.40 25.31
CA TYR A 287 -24.69 9.41 26.37
C TYR A 287 -25.36 8.16 25.78
N ASN A 288 -24.55 7.24 25.27
CA ASN A 288 -24.99 5.97 24.68
C ASN A 288 -24.08 4.81 25.16
N GLN A 289 -24.22 3.62 24.57
CA GLN A 289 -23.36 2.47 24.85
C GLN A 289 -21.87 2.77 24.64
N SER A 290 -21.52 3.62 23.67
CA SER A 290 -20.14 4.05 23.42
C SER A 290 -19.54 4.80 24.61
N ALA A 291 -20.35 5.54 25.39
CA ALA A 291 -19.89 6.20 26.61
C ALA A 291 -19.50 5.19 27.70
N ALA A 292 -20.25 4.10 27.85
CA ALA A 292 -19.92 3.03 28.80
C ALA A 292 -18.59 2.35 28.42
N TYR A 293 -18.41 2.00 27.15
CA TYR A 293 -17.13 1.43 26.67
C TYR A 293 -15.97 2.43 26.80
N SER A 294 -16.23 3.73 26.59
CA SER A 294 -15.22 4.77 26.79
C SER A 294 -14.73 4.82 28.23
N LEU A 295 -15.65 4.76 29.20
CA LEU A 295 -15.27 4.72 30.63
C LEU A 295 -14.47 3.45 30.98
N LEU A 296 -14.83 2.30 30.40
CA LEU A 296 -14.07 1.06 30.58
C LEU A 296 -12.65 1.17 30.00
N CYS A 297 -12.49 1.73 28.79
CA CYS A 297 -11.18 1.99 28.19
C CYS A 297 -10.31 2.93 29.03
N LEU A 298 -10.90 3.87 29.78
CA LEU A 298 -10.16 4.80 30.63
C LEU A 298 -9.75 4.20 31.99
N GLY A 299 -10.45 3.14 32.42
CA GLY A 299 -10.17 2.44 33.68
C GLY A 299 -9.26 1.22 33.55
N ALA A 300 -9.06 0.70 32.33
CA ALA A 300 -8.13 -0.37 32.00
C ALA A 300 -6.70 0.15 31.81
#